data_AF-A0A6N6KGQ2-F1
#
_entry.id   AF-A0A6N6KGQ2-F1
#
_cell.length_a   1.000
_cell.length_b   1.000
_cell.length_c   1.000
_cell.angle_alpha   90.00
_cell.angle_beta   90.00
_cell.angle_gamma   90.00
#
_symmetry.space_group_name_H-M   'P 1'
#
loop_
_entity.id
_entity.type
_entity.pdbx_description
1 polymer ?
#
loop_
_entity_poly.entity_id
_entity_poly.type
_entity_poly.pdbx_seq_one_letter_code
_entity_poly.pdbx_strand_id
1 'polypeptide(L)'
;MNNQENLKNIALYSNLVGAIGLLIWWFSMPVFLPVSEATEDFSKMILDTDWIWVNSLGLMAVLLLILGFPSYYFKDFHKYDKLGLAGLILSILGLVLYACIQYYETLIWPAAGQLNPELIQVEGALVSGNTGVAAGLLISGIILSVGYVLFGISALRNKIHSRIPVWLLIVGAPLFGIGIAFMVRTVGIILFGIGTIWLTRTRL
;
A
#
# COMPACT_ATOMS: atom_id res chain seq x y z
N MET A 1 13.21 19.19 24.54
CA MET A 1 12.52 18.02 23.97
C MET A 1 13.57 17.07 23.43
N ASN A 2 13.47 15.79 23.78
CA ASN A 2 14.49 14.77 23.52
C ASN A 2 14.36 14.28 22.06
N ASN A 3 15.45 14.22 21.29
CA ASN A 3 15.42 13.88 19.85
C ASN A 3 14.69 12.55 19.55
N GLN A 4 14.70 11.61 20.50
CA GLN A 4 13.99 10.33 20.39
C GLN A 4 12.46 10.48 20.33
N GLU A 5 11.90 11.42 21.07
CA GLU A 5 10.46 11.68 21.09
C GLU A 5 9.98 12.28 19.77
N ASN A 6 10.79 13.16 19.18
CA ASN A 6 10.53 13.75 17.87
C ASN A 6 10.51 12.68 16.76
N LEU A 7 11.51 11.79 16.74
CA LEU A 7 11.57 10.71 15.74
C LEU A 7 10.38 9.76 15.83
N LYS A 8 9.95 9.43 17.06
CA LYS A 8 8.76 8.61 17.29
C LYS A 8 7.50 9.30 16.76
N ASN A 9 7.34 10.58 17.06
CA ASN A 9 6.18 11.35 16.62
C ASN A 9 6.13 11.45 15.08
N ILE A 10 7.27 11.72 14.44
CA ILE A 10 7.37 11.74 12.97
C ILE A 10 6.88 10.42 12.37
N ALA A 11 7.36 9.27 12.88
CA ALA A 11 6.96 7.97 12.33
C ALA A 11 5.46 7.66 12.55
N LEU A 12 4.89 8.04 13.70
CA LEU A 12 3.45 7.91 13.95
C LEU A 12 2.64 8.81 13.00
N TYR A 13 3.05 10.07 12.82
CA TYR A 13 2.40 10.96 11.86
C TYR A 13 2.53 10.46 10.42
N SER A 14 3.67 9.86 10.03
CA SER A 14 3.83 9.24 8.72
C SER A 14 2.84 8.11 8.49
N ASN A 15 2.55 7.26 9.49
CA ASN A 15 1.49 6.26 9.37
C ASN A 15 0.11 6.90 9.19
N LEU A 16 -0.21 7.93 9.97
CA LEU A 16 -1.51 8.59 9.91
C LEU A 16 -1.74 9.26 8.56
N VAL A 17 -0.78 10.09 8.13
CA VAL A 17 -0.84 10.81 6.86
C VAL A 17 -0.76 9.85 5.69
N GLY A 18 0.10 8.83 5.75
CA GLY A 18 0.20 7.79 4.72
C GLY A 18 -1.10 7.01 4.54
N ALA A 19 -1.75 6.61 5.64
CA ALA A 19 -3.03 5.89 5.56
C ALA A 19 -4.18 6.76 5.03
N ILE A 20 -4.26 8.03 5.45
CA ILE A 20 -5.23 8.99 4.92
C ILE A 20 -4.96 9.25 3.43
N GLY A 21 -3.70 9.46 3.06
CA GLY A 21 -3.28 9.67 1.67
C GLY A 21 -3.63 8.48 0.79
N LEU A 22 -3.47 7.24 1.29
CA LEU A 22 -3.83 6.03 0.56
C LEU A 22 -5.35 5.98 0.28
N LEU A 23 -6.17 6.36 1.26
CA LEU A 23 -7.63 6.44 1.06
C LEU A 23 -8.00 7.53 0.05
N ILE A 24 -7.41 8.73 0.19
CA ILE A 24 -7.63 9.85 -0.73
C ILE A 24 -7.26 9.46 -2.15
N TRP A 25 -6.09 8.86 -2.35
CA TRP A 25 -5.62 8.37 -3.65
C TRP A 25 -6.61 7.36 -4.26
N TRP A 26 -7.04 6.36 -3.49
CA TRP A 26 -7.95 5.34 -4.03
C TRP A 26 -9.29 5.92 -4.48
N PHE A 27 -9.85 6.85 -3.70
CA PHE A 27 -11.11 7.50 -4.05
C PHE A 27 -10.96 8.62 -5.08
N SER A 28 -9.76 9.18 -5.28
CA SER A 28 -9.52 10.15 -6.34
C SER A 28 -9.50 9.49 -7.73
N MET A 29 -9.07 8.23 -7.84
CA MET A 29 -9.02 7.51 -9.12
C MET A 29 -10.35 7.58 -9.90
N PRO A 30 -11.51 7.12 -9.37
CA PRO A 30 -12.78 7.18 -10.11
C PRO A 30 -13.38 8.60 -10.23
N VAL A 31 -12.83 9.58 -9.51
CA VAL A 31 -13.33 10.97 -9.54
C VAL A 31 -12.66 11.78 -10.65
N PHE A 32 -11.35 11.60 -10.83
CA PHE A 32 -10.54 12.39 -11.76
C PHE A 32 -10.13 11.63 -13.02
N LEU A 33 -10.10 10.30 -12.99
CA LEU A 33 -9.69 9.50 -14.14
C LEU A 33 -10.89 8.81 -14.81
N PRO A 34 -10.84 8.54 -16.11
CA PRO A 34 -11.92 7.87 -16.85
C PRO A 34 -11.94 6.35 -16.58
N VAL A 35 -12.09 5.96 -15.31
CA VAL A 35 -12.05 4.55 -14.85
C VAL A 35 -13.13 3.69 -15.52
N SER A 36 -14.29 4.28 -15.87
CA SER A 36 -15.35 3.57 -16.59
C SER A 36 -14.96 3.20 -18.02
N GLU A 37 -14.09 3.98 -18.67
CA GLU A 37 -13.60 3.69 -20.03
C GLU A 37 -12.39 2.74 -20.02
N ALA A 38 -11.73 2.60 -18.87
CA ALA A 38 -10.51 1.79 -18.73
C ALA A 38 -10.74 0.29 -19.01
N THR A 39 -11.98 -0.20 -18.97
CA THR A 39 -12.33 -1.57 -19.36
C THR A 39 -12.31 -1.79 -20.87
N GLU A 40 -12.55 -0.74 -21.65
CA GLU A 40 -12.55 -0.78 -23.12
C GLU A 40 -11.18 -0.39 -23.67
N ASP A 41 -10.58 0.67 -23.11
CA ASP A 41 -9.28 1.18 -23.51
C ASP A 41 -8.53 1.73 -22.30
N PHE A 42 -7.68 0.88 -21.73
CA PHE A 42 -6.89 1.21 -20.54
C PHE A 42 -5.92 2.38 -20.80
N SER A 43 -5.50 2.57 -22.06
CA SER A 43 -4.56 3.63 -22.42
C SER A 43 -5.14 5.03 -22.22
N LYS A 44 -6.46 5.20 -22.39
CA LYS A 44 -7.13 6.49 -22.13
C LYS A 44 -6.97 6.95 -20.68
N MET A 45 -7.04 6.00 -19.74
CA MET A 45 -6.87 6.31 -18.32
C MET A 45 -5.42 6.71 -18.00
N ILE A 46 -4.45 5.98 -18.55
CA ILE A 46 -3.01 6.22 -18.31
C ILE A 46 -2.52 7.53 -18.94
N LEU A 47 -3.02 7.86 -20.13
CA LEU A 47 -2.64 9.04 -20.88
C LEU A 47 -3.44 10.30 -20.47
N ASP A 48 -4.37 10.15 -19.53
CA ASP A 48 -5.10 11.27 -18.96
C ASP A 48 -4.16 12.27 -18.27
N THR A 49 -4.43 13.57 -18.42
CA THR A 49 -3.63 14.64 -17.80
C THR A 49 -3.59 14.56 -16.28
N ASP A 50 -4.61 13.94 -15.66
CA ASP A 50 -4.71 13.81 -14.22
C ASP A 50 -3.95 12.58 -13.67
N TRP A 51 -3.51 11.65 -14.53
CA TRP A 51 -2.89 10.39 -14.13
C TRP A 51 -1.72 10.58 -13.17
N ILE A 52 -0.77 11.43 -13.53
CA ILE A 52 0.51 11.57 -12.82
C ILE A 52 0.28 12.11 -11.41
N TRP A 53 -0.50 13.18 -11.26
CA TRP A 53 -0.67 13.79 -9.95
C TRP A 53 -1.55 12.92 -9.05
N VAL A 54 -2.58 12.26 -9.59
CA VAL A 54 -3.41 11.32 -8.83
C VAL A 54 -2.53 10.18 -8.30
N ASN A 55 -1.80 9.47 -9.16
CA ASN A 55 -0.98 8.33 -8.73
C ASN A 55 0.22 8.75 -7.86
N SER A 56 0.71 9.98 -7.99
CA SER A 56 1.71 10.54 -7.07
C SER A 56 1.21 10.58 -5.62
N LEU A 57 -0.09 10.77 -5.37
CA LEU A 57 -0.67 10.68 -4.02
C LEU A 57 -0.51 9.27 -3.45
N GLY A 58 -0.77 8.24 -4.25
CA GLY A 58 -0.58 6.84 -3.89
C GLY A 58 0.87 6.53 -3.57
N LEU A 59 1.79 6.96 -4.45
CA LEU A 59 3.23 6.79 -4.23
C LEU A 59 3.69 7.45 -2.92
N MET A 60 3.32 8.72 -2.70
CA MET A 60 3.69 9.43 -1.46
C MET A 60 3.09 8.77 -0.21
N ALA A 61 1.83 8.32 -0.28
CA ALA A 61 1.19 7.60 0.80
C ALA A 61 1.95 6.34 1.20
N VAL A 62 2.39 5.54 0.23
CA VAL A 62 3.14 4.31 0.47
C VAL A 62 4.53 4.62 1.05
N LEU A 63 5.23 5.64 0.54
CA LEU A 63 6.52 6.06 1.10
C LEU A 63 6.39 6.47 2.58
N LEU A 64 5.34 7.19 2.93
CA LEU A 64 5.05 7.54 4.33
C LEU A 64 4.74 6.30 5.18
N LEU A 65 4.01 5.32 4.64
CA LEU A 65 3.76 4.05 5.32
C LEU A 65 5.05 3.25 5.54
N ILE A 66 5.99 3.24 4.59
CA ILE A 66 7.32 2.60 4.77
C ILE A 66 8.06 3.22 5.97
N LEU A 67 8.05 4.54 6.07
CA LEU A 67 8.70 5.26 7.17
C LEU A 67 7.96 5.07 8.51
N GLY A 68 6.63 5.02 8.48
CA GLY A 68 5.81 4.97 9.66
C GLY A 68 5.69 3.57 10.27
N PHE A 69 5.54 2.53 9.46
CA PHE A 69 5.19 1.18 9.92
C PHE A 69 6.16 0.61 10.99
N PRO A 70 7.49 0.82 10.92
CA PRO A 70 8.41 0.36 11.95
C PRO A 70 8.12 0.91 13.36
N SER A 71 7.47 2.06 13.49
CA SER A 71 7.10 2.63 14.79
C SER A 71 6.16 1.75 15.61
N TYR A 72 5.36 0.89 14.96
CA TYR A 72 4.51 -0.07 15.66
C TYR A 72 5.33 -1.13 16.39
N TYR A 73 6.46 -1.54 15.81
CA TYR A 73 7.35 -2.53 16.39
C TYR A 73 8.25 -1.93 17.46
N PHE A 74 8.98 -0.85 17.15
CA PHE A 74 10.08 -0.37 18.00
C PHE A 74 9.64 0.13 19.38
N LYS A 75 8.41 0.63 19.55
CA LYS A 75 7.89 1.06 20.86
C LYS A 75 7.80 -0.09 21.87
N ASP A 76 7.54 -1.30 21.40
CA ASP A 76 7.28 -2.49 22.22
C ASP A 76 8.14 -3.68 21.77
N PHE A 77 9.33 -3.43 21.21
CA PHE A 77 10.11 -4.46 20.52
C PHE A 77 10.42 -5.68 21.38
N HIS A 78 10.64 -5.49 22.69
CA HIS A 78 10.86 -6.56 23.66
C HIS A 78 9.66 -7.50 23.86
N LYS A 79 8.44 -7.06 23.52
CA LYS A 79 7.21 -7.86 23.62
C LYS A 79 6.92 -8.66 22.36
N TYR A 80 7.56 -8.31 21.24
CA TYR A 80 7.42 -9.05 20.00
C TYR A 80 8.32 -10.28 19.99
N ASP A 81 7.77 -11.38 19.49
CA ASP A 81 8.52 -12.59 19.20
C ASP A 81 9.19 -12.52 17.81
N LYS A 82 9.92 -13.58 17.45
CA LYS A 82 10.57 -13.73 16.14
C LYS A 82 9.58 -13.62 14.97
N LEU A 83 8.33 -14.02 15.17
CA LEU A 83 7.28 -13.93 14.15
C LEU A 83 6.91 -12.46 13.86
N GLY A 84 6.84 -11.64 14.91
CA GLY A 84 6.62 -10.20 14.79
C GLY A 84 7.73 -9.50 14.02
N LEU A 85 9.00 -9.87 14.27
CA LEU A 85 10.14 -9.34 13.52
C LEU A 85 10.10 -9.77 12.05
N ALA A 86 9.85 -11.06 11.78
CA ALA A 86 9.71 -11.55 10.40
C ALA A 86 8.56 -10.85 9.66
N GLY A 87 7.41 -10.68 10.33
CA GLY A 87 6.26 -9.93 9.81
C GLY A 87 6.59 -8.47 9.50
N LEU A 88 7.34 -7.79 10.38
CA LEU A 88 7.82 -6.44 10.14
C LEU A 88 8.67 -6.36 8.86
N ILE A 89 9.70 -7.22 8.76
CA ILE A 89 10.63 -7.23 7.62
C ILE A 89 9.87 -7.48 6.30
N LEU A 90 8.99 -8.49 6.28
CA LEU A 90 8.20 -8.82 5.09
C LEU A 90 7.21 -7.71 4.73
N SER A 91 6.59 -7.05 5.72
CA SER A 91 5.68 -5.92 5.45
C SER A 91 6.42 -4.74 4.83
N ILE A 92 7.60 -4.39 5.35
CA ILE A 92 8.43 -3.32 4.79
C ILE A 92 8.87 -3.69 3.37
N LEU A 93 9.33 -4.93 3.17
CA LEU A 93 9.71 -5.40 1.83
C LEU A 93 8.54 -5.32 0.85
N GLY A 94 7.35 -5.78 1.26
CA GLY A 94 6.13 -5.67 0.45
C GLY A 94 5.74 -4.23 0.14
N LEU A 95 5.85 -3.32 1.11
CA LEU A 95 5.60 -1.90 0.89
C LEU A 95 6.62 -1.27 -0.07
N VAL A 96 7.90 -1.64 0.02
CA VAL A 96 8.96 -1.18 -0.90
C VAL A 96 8.67 -1.67 -2.32
N LEU A 97 8.34 -2.95 -2.49
CA LEU A 97 7.96 -3.50 -3.79
C LEU A 97 6.71 -2.79 -4.35
N TYR A 98 5.73 -2.54 -3.50
CA TYR A 98 4.53 -1.79 -3.88
C TYR A 98 4.83 -0.34 -4.27
N ALA A 99 5.77 0.33 -3.58
CA ALA A 99 6.24 1.66 -3.97
C ALA A 99 6.96 1.65 -5.33
N CYS A 100 7.74 0.61 -5.62
CA CYS A 100 8.35 0.44 -6.95
C CYS A 100 7.30 0.25 -8.05
N ILE A 101 6.24 -0.51 -7.77
CA ILE A 101 5.09 -0.66 -8.67
C ILE A 101 4.40 0.69 -8.88
N GLN A 102 4.10 1.43 -7.81
CA GLN A 102 3.48 2.75 -7.91
C GLN A 102 4.36 3.74 -8.68
N TYR A 103 5.68 3.76 -8.46
CA TYR A 103 6.62 4.55 -9.24
C TYR A 103 6.55 4.21 -10.74
N TYR A 104 6.57 2.90 -11.04
CA TYR A 104 6.50 2.38 -12.39
C TYR A 104 5.18 2.75 -13.09
N GLU A 105 4.04 2.54 -12.43
CA GLU A 105 2.70 2.91 -12.95
C GLU A 105 2.54 4.43 -13.10
N THR A 106 3.04 5.22 -12.15
CA THR A 106 2.88 6.68 -12.14
C THR A 106 3.69 7.35 -13.25
N LEU A 107 4.95 6.92 -13.46
CA LEU A 107 5.90 7.66 -14.29
C LEU A 107 6.30 6.94 -15.57
N ILE A 108 6.43 5.61 -15.54
CA ILE A 108 6.92 4.84 -16.69
C ILE A 108 5.78 4.56 -17.67
N TRP A 109 4.58 4.22 -17.19
CA TRP A 109 3.45 3.94 -18.07
C TRP A 109 3.08 5.11 -18.98
N PRO A 110 2.88 6.37 -18.51
CA PRO A 110 2.52 7.46 -19.41
C PRO A 110 3.61 7.74 -20.45
N ALA A 111 4.88 7.72 -20.02
CA ALA A 111 6.01 7.94 -20.92
C ALA A 111 6.11 6.86 -22.01
N ALA A 112 5.90 5.59 -21.63
CA ALA A 112 5.88 4.49 -22.59
C ALA A 112 4.66 4.55 -23.52
N GLY A 113 3.48 4.88 -22.98
CA GLY A 113 2.24 4.99 -23.74
C GLY A 113 2.26 6.10 -24.79
N GLN A 114 2.92 7.22 -24.52
CA GLN A 114 3.12 8.29 -25.50
C GLN A 114 3.97 7.84 -26.70
N LEU A 115 4.89 6.89 -26.49
CA LEU A 115 5.74 6.33 -27.56
C LEU A 115 5.06 5.19 -28.30
N ASN A 116 4.40 4.29 -27.56
CA ASN A 116 3.64 3.17 -28.09
C ASN A 116 2.48 2.80 -27.14
N PRO A 117 1.23 3.17 -27.48
CA PRO A 117 0.06 2.85 -26.68
C PRO A 117 -0.17 1.34 -26.45
N GLU A 118 0.29 0.46 -27.35
CA GLU A 118 0.11 -1.00 -27.20
C GLU A 118 0.84 -1.56 -25.98
N LEU A 119 1.91 -0.89 -25.52
CA LEU A 119 2.67 -1.31 -24.34
C LEU A 119 1.84 -1.24 -23.06
N ILE A 120 0.89 -0.30 -23.00
CA ILE A 120 0.09 0.04 -21.83
C ILE A 120 -1.38 -0.38 -21.97
N GLN A 121 -1.74 -1.13 -23.02
CA GLN A 121 -3.02 -1.82 -23.07
C GLN A 121 -3.09 -2.88 -21.95
N VAL A 122 -4.29 -3.36 -21.60
CA VAL A 122 -4.45 -4.39 -20.54
C VAL A 122 -3.54 -5.60 -20.79
N GLU A 123 -3.53 -6.08 -22.02
CA GLU A 123 -2.69 -7.20 -22.50
C GLU A 123 -1.29 -6.74 -22.98
N GLY A 124 -0.96 -5.47 -22.76
CA GLY A 124 0.32 -4.87 -23.10
C GLY A 124 1.45 -5.38 -22.20
N ALA A 125 2.68 -5.30 -22.73
CA ALA A 125 3.88 -5.83 -22.06
C ALA A 125 4.18 -5.15 -20.72
N LEU A 126 3.68 -3.92 -20.48
CA LEU A 126 3.91 -3.18 -19.25
C LEU A 126 2.80 -3.34 -18.20
N VAL A 127 1.69 -4.00 -18.53
CA VAL A 127 0.53 -4.19 -17.66
C VAL A 127 0.37 -5.66 -17.28
N SER A 128 -0.27 -6.49 -18.11
CA SER A 128 -0.50 -7.91 -17.82
C SER A 128 -0.06 -8.87 -18.91
N GLY A 129 0.31 -8.38 -20.10
CA GLY A 129 0.77 -9.21 -21.22
C GLY A 129 2.10 -9.90 -20.98
N ASN A 130 2.95 -9.32 -20.11
CA ASN A 130 4.21 -9.92 -19.70
C ASN A 130 4.05 -10.66 -18.37
N THR A 131 4.34 -11.97 -18.37
CA THR A 131 4.24 -12.82 -17.18
C THR A 131 5.16 -12.38 -16.04
N GLY A 132 6.32 -11.77 -16.35
CA GLY A 132 7.23 -11.22 -15.35
C GLY A 132 6.66 -10.02 -14.62
N VAL A 133 5.95 -9.12 -15.33
CA VAL A 133 5.27 -7.97 -14.72
C VAL A 133 4.12 -8.45 -13.83
N ALA A 134 3.25 -9.31 -14.37
CA ALA A 134 2.13 -9.88 -13.61
C ALA A 134 2.59 -10.66 -12.37
N ALA A 135 3.66 -11.45 -12.49
CA ALA A 135 4.26 -12.16 -11.36
C ALA A 135 4.85 -11.20 -10.33
N GLY A 136 5.52 -10.12 -10.76
CA GLY A 136 6.06 -9.10 -9.87
C GLY A 136 4.98 -8.43 -9.01
N LEU A 137 3.85 -8.06 -9.64
CA LEU A 137 2.67 -7.51 -8.95
C LEU A 137 2.13 -8.50 -7.89
N LEU A 138 1.93 -9.76 -8.30
CA LEU A 138 1.38 -10.79 -7.42
C LEU A 138 2.32 -11.12 -6.25
N ILE A 139 3.62 -11.27 -6.51
CA ILE A 139 4.63 -11.56 -5.49
C ILE A 139 4.71 -10.42 -4.48
N SER A 140 4.70 -9.16 -4.95
CA SER A 140 4.65 -7.98 -4.07
C SER A 140 3.44 -8.04 -3.15
N GLY A 141 2.25 -8.30 -3.72
CA GLY A 141 1.00 -8.46 -2.97
C GLY A 141 1.06 -9.56 -1.92
N ILE A 142 1.60 -10.72 -2.26
CA ILE A 142 1.75 -11.86 -1.34
C ILE A 142 2.72 -11.52 -0.20
N ILE A 143 3.90 -10.96 -0.50
CA ILE A 143 4.90 -10.59 0.50
C ILE A 143 4.31 -9.59 1.50
N LEU A 144 3.64 -8.54 0.99
CA LEU A 144 2.94 -7.54 1.81
C LEU A 144 1.91 -8.21 2.72
N SER A 145 1.05 -9.05 2.15
CA SER A 145 -0.04 -9.73 2.85
C SER A 145 0.48 -10.63 3.96
N VAL A 146 1.45 -11.50 3.65
CA VAL A 146 2.07 -12.39 4.62
C VAL A 146 2.74 -11.57 5.72
N GLY A 147 3.45 -10.50 5.38
CA GLY A 147 4.08 -9.61 6.36
C GLY A 147 3.09 -9.08 7.40
N TYR A 148 1.99 -8.47 6.94
CA TYR A 148 0.98 -7.89 7.84
C TYR A 148 0.23 -8.95 8.65
N VAL A 149 -0.05 -10.11 8.06
CA VAL A 149 -0.66 -11.24 8.77
C VAL A 149 0.26 -11.73 9.89
N LEU A 150 1.53 -11.99 9.60
CA LEU A 150 2.49 -12.46 10.62
C LEU A 150 2.70 -11.43 11.73
N PHE A 151 2.86 -10.15 11.35
CA PHE A 151 2.98 -9.05 12.30
C PHE A 151 1.75 -8.93 13.20
N GLY A 152 0.55 -8.97 12.60
CA GLY A 152 -0.72 -8.89 13.30
C GLY A 152 -0.97 -10.07 14.24
N ILE A 153 -0.69 -11.30 13.80
CA ILE A 153 -0.80 -12.50 14.65
C ILE A 153 0.12 -12.38 15.87
N SER A 154 1.37 -11.96 15.69
CA SER A 154 2.30 -11.73 16.80
C SER A 154 1.79 -10.64 17.76
N ALA A 155 1.29 -9.52 17.21
CA ALA A 155 0.69 -8.43 18.00
C ALA A 155 -0.52 -8.89 18.83
N LEU A 156 -1.42 -9.68 18.25
CA LEU A 156 -2.59 -10.24 18.93
C LEU A 156 -2.22 -11.25 20.01
N ARG A 157 -1.31 -12.19 19.69
CA ARG A 157 -0.84 -13.23 20.61
C ARG A 157 -0.21 -12.63 21.86
N ASN A 158 0.62 -11.60 21.68
CA ASN A 158 1.35 -10.93 22.76
C ASN A 158 0.56 -9.77 23.38
N LYS A 159 -0.71 -9.55 22.97
CA LYS A 159 -1.62 -8.51 23.49
C LYS A 159 -0.99 -7.10 23.47
N ILE A 160 -0.18 -6.80 22.44
CA ILE A 160 0.57 -5.54 22.35
C ILE A 160 -0.34 -4.38 21.93
N HIS A 161 -1.33 -4.67 21.08
CA HIS A 161 -2.22 -3.69 20.49
C HIS A 161 -3.68 -4.08 20.67
N SER A 162 -4.58 -3.11 20.47
CA SER A 162 -6.02 -3.36 20.47
C SER A 162 -6.41 -4.31 19.33
N ARG A 163 -7.33 -5.25 19.60
CA ARG A 163 -7.62 -6.36 18.70
C ARG A 163 -8.24 -5.91 17.38
N ILE A 164 -9.17 -4.96 17.43
CA ILE A 164 -9.94 -4.52 16.27
C ILE A 164 -9.05 -3.95 15.16
N PRO A 165 -8.22 -2.91 15.39
CA PRO A 165 -7.38 -2.37 14.33
C PRO A 165 -6.38 -3.38 13.79
N VAL A 166 -5.88 -4.30 14.62
CA VAL A 166 -4.98 -5.36 14.14
C VAL A 166 -5.71 -6.34 13.22
N TRP A 167 -6.95 -6.73 13.52
CA TRP A 167 -7.76 -7.54 12.61
C TRP A 167 -8.06 -6.82 11.29
N LEU A 168 -8.34 -5.51 11.34
CA LEU A 168 -8.52 -4.70 10.13
C LEU A 168 -7.26 -4.74 9.24
N LEU A 169 -6.06 -4.73 9.82
CA LEU A 169 -4.80 -4.89 9.07
C LEU A 169 -4.61 -6.31 8.54
N ILE A 170 -4.85 -7.34 9.36
CA ILE A 170 -4.71 -8.75 8.98
C ILE A 170 -5.61 -9.11 7.80
N VAL A 171 -6.82 -8.55 7.73
CA VAL A 171 -7.76 -8.80 6.64
C VAL A 171 -7.55 -7.80 5.50
N GLY A 172 -7.33 -6.53 5.81
CA GLY A 172 -7.17 -5.46 4.84
C GLY A 172 -5.96 -5.66 3.93
N ALA A 173 -4.79 -6.03 4.49
CA ALA A 173 -3.57 -6.20 3.71
C ALA A 173 -3.68 -7.32 2.64
N PRO A 174 -4.20 -8.53 2.92
CA PRO A 174 -4.50 -9.53 1.88
C PRO A 174 -5.48 -9.08 0.81
N LEU A 175 -6.60 -8.46 1.20
CA LEU A 175 -7.59 -7.99 0.25
C LEU A 175 -7.05 -6.86 -0.63
N PHE A 176 -6.19 -6.00 -0.07
CA PHE A 176 -5.50 -4.94 -0.79
C PHE A 176 -4.40 -5.49 -1.72
N GLY A 177 -3.49 -6.29 -1.16
CA GLY A 177 -2.29 -6.76 -1.85
C GLY A 177 -2.56 -7.80 -2.93
N ILE A 178 -3.52 -8.70 -2.71
CA ILE A 178 -3.83 -9.80 -3.64
C ILE A 178 -5.15 -9.55 -4.39
N GLY A 179 -6.02 -8.67 -3.90
CA GLY A 179 -7.27 -8.34 -4.58
C GLY A 179 -7.04 -7.69 -5.94
N ILE A 180 -7.32 -8.45 -7.00
CA ILE A 180 -7.28 -7.96 -8.40
C ILE A 180 -8.60 -7.25 -8.73
N ALA A 181 -9.72 -7.78 -8.24
CA ALA A 181 -11.03 -7.18 -8.46
C ALA A 181 -11.16 -5.83 -7.73
N PHE A 182 -11.64 -4.82 -8.44
CA PHE A 182 -11.77 -3.44 -7.93
C PHE A 182 -12.50 -3.36 -6.58
N MET A 183 -13.61 -4.08 -6.42
CA MET A 183 -14.39 -4.09 -5.17
C MET A 183 -13.63 -4.73 -4.01
N VAL A 184 -12.92 -5.84 -4.27
CA VAL A 184 -12.11 -6.53 -3.25
C VAL A 184 -10.97 -5.64 -2.79
N ARG A 185 -10.27 -5.01 -3.74
CA ARG A 185 -9.20 -4.06 -3.46
C ARG A 185 -9.70 -2.83 -2.69
N THR A 186 -10.86 -2.28 -3.07
CA THR A 186 -11.50 -1.16 -2.37
C THR A 186 -11.75 -1.49 -0.90
N VAL A 187 -12.37 -2.63 -0.62
CA VAL A 187 -12.60 -3.08 0.76
C VAL A 187 -11.27 -3.27 1.49
N GLY A 188 -10.28 -3.88 0.84
CA GLY A 188 -8.94 -4.05 1.39
C GLY A 188 -8.27 -2.74 1.80
N ILE A 189 -8.27 -1.74 0.92
CA ILE A 189 -7.70 -0.41 1.18
C ILE A 189 -8.43 0.30 2.31
N ILE A 190 -9.76 0.23 2.35
CA ILE A 190 -10.56 0.82 3.44
C ILE A 190 -10.19 0.18 4.79
N LEU A 191 -10.20 -1.16 4.87
CA LEU A 191 -9.86 -1.87 6.10
C LEU A 191 -8.42 -1.58 6.53
N PHE A 192 -7.47 -1.63 5.59
CA PHE A 192 -6.07 -1.34 5.85
C PHE A 192 -5.84 0.10 6.33
N GLY A 193 -6.43 1.08 5.64
CA GLY A 193 -6.34 2.50 5.97
C GLY A 193 -6.95 2.80 7.34
N ILE A 194 -8.19 2.36 7.59
CA ILE A 194 -8.87 2.55 8.88
C ILE A 194 -8.11 1.85 10.01
N GLY A 195 -7.64 0.61 9.77
CA GLY A 195 -6.83 -0.15 10.72
C GLY A 195 -5.56 0.60 11.12
N THR A 196 -4.85 1.16 10.13
CA THR A 196 -3.62 1.95 10.36
C THR A 196 -3.91 3.25 11.11
N ILE A 197 -4.93 4.00 10.71
CA ILE A 197 -5.34 5.26 11.38
C ILE A 197 -5.69 5.00 12.85
N TRP A 198 -6.52 3.98 13.10
CA TRP A 198 -6.94 3.64 14.46
C TRP A 198 -5.76 3.16 15.30
N LEU A 199 -4.92 2.27 14.77
CA LEU A 199 -3.73 1.79 15.48
C LEU A 199 -2.79 2.95 15.87
N THR A 200 -2.58 3.90 14.95
CA THR A 200 -1.79 5.11 15.20
C THR A 200 -2.39 5.97 16.30
N ARG A 201 -3.69 6.25 16.23
CA ARG A 201 -4.39 7.10 17.23
C ARG A 201 -4.31 6.56 18.64
N THR A 202 -4.29 5.24 18.82
CA THR A 202 -4.13 4.64 20.16
C THR A 202 -2.70 4.77 20.73
N ARG A 203 -1.76 5.32 19.95
CA ARG A 203 -0.34 5.41 20.30
C ARG A 203 0.23 6.83 20.34
N LEU A 204 -0.46 7.79 19.72
CA LEU A 204 -0.29 9.23 19.91
C LEU A 204 -0.70 9.60 21.34
#